data_AF-A0A641ACZ5-F1
#
_entry.id   AF-A0A641ACZ5-F1
#
_cell.length_a   1.000
_cell.length_b   1.000
_cell.length_c   1.000
_cell.angle_alpha   90.00
_cell.angle_beta   90.00
_cell.angle_gamma   90.00
#
_symmetry.space_group_name_H-M   'P 1'
#
loop_
_entity.id
_entity.type
_entity.pdbx_description
1 polymer ?
#
loop_
_entity_poly.entity_id
_entity_poly.type
_entity_poly.pdbx_seq_one_letter_code
_entity_poly.pdbx_strand_id
1 'polypeptide(L)'
;MNWRTLSTVVVGVVLACSIMSGTVIFFDSLKEIALDDSLKSLNDEDTNILIQAEKGPTNYLEASNLDKRVHSFSEGLFGAHIRDVLHGARTSTFFFSRPGQELDAGKDNSRTYFAYLPKLDSQVTIVDGVYPGELEQKLGTNRASVIQVLIDAKHASLFDLRVGDRISAVPYWNDSVDHITVNIAGVFE
;
A
#
# COMPACT_ATOMS: atom_id res chain seq x y z
N MET A 1 -60.91 -1.17 35.16
CA MET A 1 -59.61 -1.04 34.49
C MET A 1 -59.74 0.06 33.43
N ASN A 2 -59.10 1.21 33.62
CA ASN A 2 -59.34 2.40 32.78
C ASN A 2 -58.57 2.32 31.44
N TRP A 3 -59.16 1.67 30.44
CA TRP A 3 -58.59 1.48 29.09
C TRP A 3 -58.24 2.81 28.38
N ARG A 4 -59.00 3.88 28.64
CA ARG A 4 -58.79 5.20 28.02
C ARG A 4 -57.50 5.88 28.48
N THR A 5 -57.13 5.75 29.75
CA THR A 5 -55.87 6.35 30.25
C THR A 5 -54.65 5.58 29.76
N LEU A 6 -54.77 4.25 29.62
CA LEU A 6 -53.70 3.41 29.09
C LEU A 6 -53.43 3.69 27.61
N SER A 7 -54.48 3.86 26.79
CA SER A 7 -54.34 4.17 25.37
C SER A 7 -53.63 5.50 25.12
N THR A 8 -53.91 6.55 25.90
CA THR A 8 -53.26 7.85 25.74
C THR A 8 -51.76 7.79 26.06
N VAL A 9 -51.39 7.05 27.10
CA VAL A 9 -49.98 6.86 27.47
C VAL A 9 -49.23 6.08 26.38
N VAL A 10 -49.83 5.00 25.85
CA VAL A 10 -49.22 4.21 24.77
C VAL A 10 -48.98 5.05 23.52
N VAL A 11 -49.95 5.87 23.11
CA VAL A 11 -49.78 6.77 21.94
C VAL A 11 -48.69 7.80 22.19
N GLY A 12 -48.63 8.40 23.39
CA GLY A 12 -47.58 9.36 23.74
C GLY A 12 -46.18 8.75 23.70
N VAL A 13 -46.02 7.53 24.22
CA VAL A 13 -44.74 6.81 24.19
C VAL A 13 -44.32 6.47 22.77
N VAL A 14 -45.24 5.96 21.93
CA VAL A 14 -44.93 5.62 20.53
C VAL A 14 -44.54 6.87 19.73
N LEU A 15 -45.27 7.98 19.91
CA LEU A 15 -44.94 9.25 19.26
C LEU A 15 -43.56 9.76 19.70
N ALA A 16 -43.27 9.73 21.00
CA ALA A 16 -41.97 10.13 21.52
C ALA A 16 -40.83 9.25 20.99
N CYS A 17 -40.99 7.91 20.99
CA CYS A 17 -40.03 6.98 20.43
C CYS A 17 -39.82 7.19 18.93
N SER A 18 -40.90 7.46 18.18
CA SER A 18 -40.83 7.71 16.73
C SER A 18 -40.08 9.01 16.43
N ILE A 19 -40.33 10.08 17.17
CA ILE A 19 -39.60 11.35 17.01
C ILE A 19 -38.13 11.19 17.38
N MET A 20 -37.84 10.51 18.49
CA MET A 20 -36.46 10.28 18.94
C MET A 20 -35.67 9.44 17.92
N SER A 21 -36.27 8.37 17.40
CA SER A 21 -35.64 7.54 16.37
C SER A 21 -35.52 8.26 15.03
N GLY A 22 -36.56 8.98 14.61
CA GLY A 22 -36.57 9.72 13.34
C GLY A 22 -35.53 10.83 13.31
N THR A 23 -35.34 11.53 14.44
CA THR A 23 -34.35 12.60 14.56
C THR A 23 -32.92 12.07 14.40
N VAL A 24 -32.60 10.94 15.04
CA VAL A 24 -31.28 10.30 14.92
C VAL A 24 -31.00 9.90 13.47
N ILE A 25 -31.95 9.21 12.83
CA ILE A 25 -31.79 8.77 11.43
C ILE A 25 -31.63 9.96 10.47
N PHE A 26 -32.40 11.02 10.68
CA PHE A 26 -32.31 12.24 9.86
C PHE A 26 -30.94 12.91 10.00
N PHE A 27 -30.44 13.07 11.22
CA PHE A 27 -29.12 13.67 11.45
C PHE A 27 -27.99 12.81 10.88
N ASP A 28 -28.05 11.50 11.06
CA ASP A 28 -27.05 10.59 10.48
C ASP A 28 -27.03 10.68 8.96
N SER A 29 -28.20 10.74 8.32
CA SER A 29 -28.32 10.90 6.87
C SER A 29 -27.77 12.24 6.39
N LEU A 30 -28.08 13.34 7.09
CA LEU A 30 -27.59 14.67 6.75
C LEU A 30 -26.06 14.76 6.87
N LYS A 31 -25.51 14.16 7.92
CA LYS A 31 -24.06 14.09 8.16
C LYS A 31 -23.36 13.33 7.04
N GLU A 32 -23.91 12.19 6.62
CA GLU A 32 -23.34 11.39 5.54
C GLU A 32 -23.32 12.16 4.21
N ILE A 33 -24.44 12.81 3.86
CA ILE A 33 -24.52 13.64 2.64
C ILE A 33 -23.52 14.79 2.69
N ALA A 34 -23.42 15.47 3.83
CA ALA A 34 -22.48 16.59 4.00
C ALA A 34 -21.02 16.11 3.91
N LEU A 35 -20.71 14.92 4.41
CA LEU A 35 -19.39 14.32 4.31
C LEU A 35 -19.04 13.99 2.85
N ASP A 36 -19.93 13.30 2.13
CA ASP A 36 -19.73 12.98 0.71
C ASP A 36 -19.56 14.22 -0.16
N ASP A 37 -20.37 15.27 0.08
CA ASP A 37 -20.24 16.55 -0.63
C ASP A 37 -18.92 17.25 -0.31
N SER A 38 -18.51 17.26 0.96
CA SER A 38 -17.23 17.83 1.38
C SER A 38 -16.05 17.09 0.74
N LEU A 39 -16.07 15.76 0.73
CA LEU A 39 -15.02 14.92 0.11
C LEU A 39 -14.95 15.13 -1.41
N LYS A 40 -16.09 15.32 -2.09
CA LYS A 40 -16.13 15.64 -3.52
C LYS A 40 -15.54 17.01 -3.88
N SER A 41 -15.55 17.95 -2.94
CA SER A 41 -15.02 19.29 -3.16
C SER A 41 -13.49 19.39 -3.02
N LEU A 42 -12.86 18.38 -2.41
CA LEU A 42 -11.41 18.30 -2.22
C LEU A 42 -10.74 17.70 -3.45
N ASN A 43 -9.46 18.02 -3.63
CA ASN A 43 -8.63 17.38 -4.65
C ASN A 43 -8.32 15.93 -4.25
N ASP A 44 -8.04 15.07 -5.22
CA ASP A 44 -7.75 13.65 -4.96
C ASP A 44 -6.51 13.50 -4.06
N GLU A 45 -5.50 14.37 -4.23
CA GLU A 45 -4.29 14.39 -3.39
C GLU A 45 -4.57 14.65 -1.91
N ASP A 46 -5.55 15.52 -1.61
CA ASP A 46 -5.91 15.92 -0.24
C ASP A 46 -6.81 14.89 0.46
N THR A 47 -7.39 13.97 -0.30
CA THR A 47 -8.31 12.92 0.19
C THR A 47 -7.61 11.56 0.31
N ASN A 48 -6.36 11.46 -0.13
CA ASN A 48 -5.59 10.23 -0.09
C ASN A 48 -5.21 9.84 1.35
N ILE A 49 -5.56 8.61 1.73
CA ILE A 49 -5.22 8.04 3.04
C ILE A 49 -4.13 6.98 2.84
N LEU A 50 -2.99 7.16 3.50
CA LEU A 50 -1.93 6.15 3.56
C LEU A 50 -2.10 5.30 4.82
N ILE A 51 -2.37 4.01 4.64
CA ILE A 51 -2.39 3.03 5.74
C ILE A 51 -1.14 2.16 5.59
N GLN A 52 -0.26 2.21 6.59
CA GLN A 52 0.94 1.41 6.64
C GLN A 52 0.91 0.46 7.83
N ALA A 53 1.27 -0.80 7.58
CA ALA A 53 1.52 -1.78 8.62
C ALA A 53 2.93 -2.35 8.44
N GLU A 54 3.70 -2.35 9.51
CA GLU A 54 5.04 -2.92 9.52
C GLU A 54 5.02 -4.24 10.30
N LYS A 55 5.59 -5.28 9.71
CA LYS A 55 5.82 -6.55 10.37
C LYS A 55 7.25 -6.99 10.08
N GLY A 56 7.90 -7.58 11.09
CA GLY A 56 9.26 -8.14 10.99
C GLY A 56 9.35 -9.31 10.01
N PRO A 57 10.40 -10.16 10.09
CA PRO A 57 10.66 -11.22 9.13
C PRO A 57 9.37 -11.99 8.82
N THR A 58 8.93 -11.89 7.58
CA THR A 58 7.58 -12.27 7.17
C THR A 58 7.71 -13.31 6.09
N ASN A 59 7.05 -14.45 6.27
CA ASN A 59 6.88 -15.42 5.20
C ASN A 59 5.73 -14.98 4.26
N TYR A 60 5.67 -15.53 3.05
CA TYR A 60 4.61 -15.27 2.06
C TYR A 60 3.19 -15.37 2.68
N LEU A 61 2.97 -16.39 3.52
CA LEU A 61 1.70 -16.58 4.22
C LEU A 61 1.40 -15.45 5.21
N GLU A 62 2.42 -14.96 5.91
CA GLU A 62 2.25 -13.87 6.87
C GLU A 62 2.03 -12.53 6.17
N ALA A 63 2.67 -12.30 5.02
CA ALA A 63 2.44 -11.13 4.18
C ALA A 63 0.99 -11.10 3.68
N SER A 64 0.47 -12.23 3.18
CA SER A 64 -0.93 -12.31 2.75
C SER A 64 -1.91 -12.10 3.91
N ASN A 65 -1.60 -12.61 5.10
CA ASN A 65 -2.46 -12.39 6.27
C ASN A 65 -2.45 -10.93 6.74
N LEU A 66 -1.30 -10.25 6.65
CA LEU A 66 -1.18 -8.83 6.94
C LEU A 66 -1.99 -8.01 5.94
N ASP A 67 -1.83 -8.28 4.65
CA ASP A 67 -2.57 -7.59 3.58
C ASP A 67 -4.08 -7.75 3.75
N LYS A 68 -4.57 -8.97 4.00
CA LYS A 68 -6.00 -9.21 4.31
C LYS A 68 -6.50 -8.43 5.52
N ARG A 69 -5.66 -8.29 6.56
CA ARG A 69 -6.02 -7.54 7.77
C ARG A 69 -6.09 -6.05 7.49
N VAL A 70 -5.12 -5.50 6.75
CA VAL A 70 -5.11 -4.08 6.34
C VAL A 70 -6.32 -3.79 5.45
N HIS A 71 -6.59 -4.67 4.47
CA HIS A 71 -7.75 -4.56 3.59
C HIS A 71 -9.07 -4.57 4.37
N SER A 72 -9.27 -5.57 5.23
CA SER A 72 -10.48 -5.67 6.07
C SER A 72 -10.65 -4.49 7.01
N PHE A 73 -9.55 -3.90 7.51
CA PHE A 73 -9.58 -2.71 8.34
C PHE A 73 -9.97 -1.46 7.54
N SER A 74 -9.41 -1.29 6.34
CA SER A 74 -9.73 -0.18 5.43
C SER A 74 -11.20 -0.22 5.00
N GLU A 75 -11.69 -1.37 4.55
CA GLU A 75 -13.08 -1.59 4.17
C GLU A 75 -14.04 -1.34 5.34
N GLY A 76 -13.70 -1.81 6.54
CA GLY A 76 -14.54 -1.64 7.73
C GLY A 76 -14.67 -0.19 8.19
N LEU A 77 -13.64 0.64 8.00
CA LEU A 77 -13.64 2.04 8.43
C LEU A 77 -14.20 2.99 7.36
N PHE A 78 -13.86 2.76 6.09
CA PHE A 78 -14.09 3.73 5.03
C PHE A 78 -14.88 3.16 3.85
N GLY A 79 -15.33 1.90 3.88
CA GLY A 79 -15.87 1.20 2.71
C GLY A 79 -16.99 1.93 1.96
N ALA A 80 -17.83 2.71 2.64
CA ALA A 80 -18.87 3.50 1.99
C ALA A 80 -18.35 4.70 1.16
N HIS A 81 -17.12 5.16 1.42
CA HIS A 81 -16.52 6.36 0.84
C HIS A 81 -15.21 6.10 0.07
N ILE A 82 -14.72 4.86 0.04
CA ILE A 82 -13.54 4.47 -0.72
C ILE A 82 -13.85 4.46 -2.23
N ARG A 83 -13.02 5.11 -3.04
CA ARG A 83 -13.10 5.07 -4.52
C ARG A 83 -12.19 4.02 -5.14
N ASP A 84 -10.93 3.97 -4.72
CA ASP A 84 -9.95 2.98 -5.15
C ASP A 84 -9.01 2.65 -3.99
N VAL A 85 -8.45 1.43 -4.01
CA VAL A 85 -7.47 0.98 -3.01
C VAL A 85 -6.26 0.43 -3.74
N LEU A 86 -5.12 1.09 -3.54
CA LEU A 86 -3.83 0.64 -4.07
C LEU A 86 -3.04 -0.07 -2.98
N HIS A 87 -2.81 -1.37 -3.18
CA HIS A 87 -2.08 -2.23 -2.26
C HIS A 87 -0.59 -2.26 -2.61
N GLY A 88 0.22 -1.43 -1.98
CA GLY A 88 1.67 -1.47 -2.13
C GLY A 88 2.37 -2.31 -1.07
N ALA A 89 3.56 -2.82 -1.39
CA ALA A 89 4.46 -3.42 -0.41
C ALA A 89 5.85 -2.78 -0.52
N ARG A 90 6.51 -2.60 0.62
CA ARG A 90 7.88 -2.12 0.70
C ARG A 90 8.68 -3.01 1.62
N THR A 91 9.89 -3.38 1.21
CA THR A 91 10.81 -4.12 2.07
C THR A 91 11.47 -3.22 3.08
N SER A 92 12.07 -3.84 4.11
CA SER A 92 13.07 -3.17 4.93
C SER A 92 14.19 -2.56 4.07
N THR A 93 14.91 -1.61 4.64
CA THR A 93 16.04 -0.97 3.97
C THR A 93 17.25 -1.88 3.97
N PHE A 94 17.94 -1.96 2.83
CA PHE A 94 19.19 -2.66 2.60
C PHE A 94 20.32 -1.66 2.39
N PHE A 95 21.57 -2.08 2.63
CA PHE A 95 22.73 -1.35 2.18
C PHE A 95 22.93 -1.56 0.69
N PHE A 96 23.21 -0.48 -0.02
CA PHE A 96 23.55 -0.50 -1.43
C PHE A 96 25.05 -0.79 -1.58
N SER A 97 25.40 -1.78 -2.40
CA SER A 97 26.79 -2.03 -2.78
C SER A 97 26.88 -2.50 -4.24
N ARG A 98 28.07 -2.41 -4.82
CA ARG A 98 28.36 -2.97 -6.15
C ARG A 98 28.75 -4.45 -6.02
N PRO A 99 28.48 -5.28 -7.04
CA PRO A 99 28.89 -6.68 -7.04
C PRO A 99 30.39 -6.83 -6.78
N GLY A 100 30.76 -7.60 -5.77
CA GLY A 100 32.15 -7.80 -5.32
C GLY A 100 32.63 -6.85 -4.22
N GLN A 101 31.81 -5.88 -3.80
CA GLN A 101 32.09 -4.95 -2.70
C GLN A 101 31.14 -5.14 -1.51
N GLU A 102 30.52 -6.31 -1.38
CA GLU A 102 29.52 -6.59 -0.35
C GLU A 102 30.07 -6.46 1.07
N LEU A 103 31.36 -6.74 1.27
CA LEU A 103 32.04 -6.59 2.56
C LEU A 103 32.18 -5.14 3.03
N ASP A 104 32.09 -4.19 2.11
CA ASP A 104 32.12 -2.76 2.40
C ASP A 104 30.71 -2.16 2.55
N ALA A 105 29.66 -2.97 2.38
CA ALA A 105 28.28 -2.52 2.52
C ALA A 105 28.02 -1.99 3.94
N GLY A 106 27.40 -0.80 4.02
CA GLY A 106 27.12 -0.12 5.28
C GLY A 106 28.29 0.67 5.87
N LYS A 107 29.46 0.70 5.22
CA LYS A 107 30.51 1.70 5.52
C LYS A 107 30.17 3.06 4.94
N ASP A 108 29.41 3.09 3.85
CA ASP A 108 28.80 4.30 3.31
C ASP A 108 27.36 4.47 3.80
N ASN A 109 26.76 5.62 3.49
CA ASN A 109 25.36 5.90 3.80
C ASN A 109 24.41 5.51 2.66
N SER A 110 24.86 4.73 1.69
CA SER A 110 24.07 4.36 0.52
C SER A 110 23.07 3.27 0.90
N ARG A 111 21.79 3.55 0.68
CA ARG A 111 20.69 2.67 1.09
C ARG A 111 19.75 2.42 -0.08
N THR A 112 19.22 1.21 -0.13
CA THR A 112 18.24 0.79 -1.14
C THR A 112 17.09 0.03 -0.48
N TYR A 113 15.97 -0.06 -1.15
CA TYR A 113 14.82 -0.87 -0.74
C TYR A 113 14.05 -1.29 -1.98
N PHE A 114 13.27 -2.35 -1.86
CA PHE A 114 12.37 -2.78 -2.92
C PHE A 114 10.97 -2.33 -2.59
N ALA A 115 10.30 -1.77 -3.58
CA ALA A 115 8.90 -1.44 -3.52
C ALA A 115 8.17 -2.17 -4.65
N TYR A 116 6.98 -2.65 -4.32
CA TYR A 116 6.04 -3.23 -5.26
C TYR A 116 4.76 -2.41 -5.19
N LEU A 117 4.30 -1.92 -6.34
CA LEU A 117 3.04 -1.22 -6.47
C LEU A 117 2.27 -1.81 -7.65
N PRO A 118 1.08 -2.38 -7.44
CA PRO A 118 0.19 -2.80 -8.51
C PRO A 118 -0.16 -1.61 -9.41
N LYS A 119 -0.35 -1.88 -10.70
CA LYS A 119 -0.71 -0.88 -11.72
C LYS A 119 0.36 0.19 -11.97
N LEU A 120 1.59 0.02 -11.48
CA LEU A 120 2.69 0.96 -11.74
C LEU A 120 2.92 1.14 -13.24
N ASP A 121 2.80 0.06 -14.02
CA ASP A 121 2.86 0.03 -15.48
C ASP A 121 1.88 1.00 -16.18
N SER A 122 0.72 1.25 -15.57
CA SER A 122 -0.28 2.19 -16.11
C SER A 122 -0.03 3.65 -15.72
N GLN A 123 0.90 3.91 -14.80
CA GLN A 123 1.17 5.22 -14.22
C GLN A 123 2.57 5.76 -14.49
N VAL A 124 3.50 4.92 -14.95
CA VAL A 124 4.89 5.32 -15.24
C VAL A 124 5.23 5.11 -16.70
N THR A 125 6.12 5.97 -17.22
CA THR A 125 6.64 5.80 -18.57
C THR A 125 8.03 5.20 -18.50
N ILE A 126 8.27 4.08 -19.20
CA ILE A 126 9.63 3.53 -19.34
C ILE A 126 10.40 4.41 -20.33
N VAL A 127 11.48 5.00 -19.84
CA VAL A 127 12.40 5.83 -20.63
C VAL A 127 13.44 4.96 -21.33
N ASP A 128 13.92 3.91 -20.64
CA ASP A 128 14.93 2.99 -21.16
C ASP A 128 14.73 1.56 -20.62
N GLY A 129 15.07 0.55 -21.41
CA GLY A 129 14.92 -0.87 -21.04
C GLY A 129 13.50 -1.41 -21.17
N VAL A 130 13.14 -2.35 -20.30
CA VAL A 130 11.87 -3.11 -20.37
C VAL A 130 11.27 -3.36 -18.98
N TYR A 131 9.97 -3.60 -18.93
CA TYR A 131 9.28 -3.92 -17.67
C TYR A 131 9.70 -5.32 -17.18
N PRO A 132 10.08 -5.50 -15.89
CA PRO A 132 10.56 -6.76 -15.35
C PRO A 132 9.63 -7.95 -15.58
N GLY A 133 8.31 -7.73 -15.54
CA GLY A 133 7.30 -8.77 -15.77
C GLY A 133 7.41 -9.45 -17.15
N GLU A 134 7.92 -8.73 -18.17
CA GLU A 134 8.16 -9.31 -19.50
C GLU A 134 9.41 -10.20 -19.53
N LEU A 135 10.37 -9.96 -18.63
CA LEU A 135 11.62 -10.71 -18.50
C LEU A 135 11.45 -11.96 -17.64
N GLU A 136 10.56 -11.95 -16.64
CA GLU A 136 10.31 -13.10 -15.76
C GLU A 136 9.84 -14.35 -16.54
N GLN A 137 9.11 -14.19 -17.64
CA GLN A 137 8.73 -15.32 -18.51
C GLN A 137 9.91 -16.02 -19.20
N LYS A 138 11.08 -15.36 -19.32
CA LYS A 138 12.26 -15.89 -20.01
C LYS A 138 13.30 -16.50 -19.06
N LEU A 139 13.21 -16.22 -17.77
CA LEU A 139 14.14 -16.69 -16.75
C LEU A 139 13.62 -18.01 -16.17
N GLY A 140 13.91 -19.12 -16.86
CA GLY A 140 13.60 -20.47 -16.38
C GLY A 140 14.12 -20.75 -14.96
N THR A 141 13.58 -21.80 -14.35
CA THR A 141 13.60 -22.23 -12.93
C THR A 141 14.98 -22.50 -12.29
N ASN A 142 16.06 -21.83 -12.71
CA ASN A 142 17.40 -22.08 -12.18
C ASN A 142 18.09 -20.79 -11.71
N ARG A 143 18.17 -20.70 -10.38
CA ARG A 143 19.07 -19.91 -9.53
C ARG A 143 18.54 -18.56 -9.00
N ALA A 144 17.74 -18.72 -7.97
CA ALA A 144 17.56 -17.83 -6.82
C ALA A 144 18.78 -16.92 -6.55
N SER A 145 18.64 -15.63 -6.86
CA SER A 145 19.25 -14.48 -6.16
C SER A 145 19.24 -13.21 -7.00
N VAL A 146 18.92 -13.28 -8.30
CA VAL A 146 18.87 -12.11 -9.18
C VAL A 146 17.43 -11.63 -9.36
N ILE A 147 17.12 -10.44 -8.85
CA ILE A 147 15.80 -9.79 -9.03
C ILE A 147 15.93 -8.75 -10.14
N GLN A 148 14.98 -8.75 -11.08
CA GLN A 148 14.88 -7.72 -12.12
C GLN A 148 14.05 -6.55 -11.57
N VAL A 149 14.59 -5.34 -11.60
CA VAL A 149 13.92 -4.16 -11.04
C VAL A 149 13.90 -3.00 -12.02
N LEU A 150 12.92 -2.12 -11.80
CA LEU A 150 12.89 -0.79 -12.37
C LEU A 150 13.52 0.22 -11.41
N ILE A 151 14.18 1.22 -11.97
CA ILE A 151 14.74 2.35 -11.20
C ILE A 151 14.18 3.67 -11.75
N ASP A 152 13.92 4.62 -10.86
CA ASP A 152 13.53 5.97 -11.25
C ASP A 152 14.69 6.71 -11.92
N ALA A 153 14.40 7.49 -12.97
CA ALA A 153 15.40 8.17 -13.79
C ALA A 153 16.31 9.11 -12.99
N LYS A 154 15.77 9.77 -11.94
CA LYS A 154 16.56 10.67 -11.09
C LYS A 154 17.56 9.87 -10.25
N HIS A 155 17.12 8.76 -9.67
CA HIS A 155 17.99 7.88 -8.89
C HIS A 155 19.03 7.16 -9.77
N ALA A 156 18.64 6.72 -10.96
CA ALA A 156 19.57 6.12 -11.92
C ALA A 156 20.72 7.08 -12.25
N SER A 157 20.40 8.35 -12.51
CA SER A 157 21.39 9.39 -12.79
C SER A 157 22.27 9.69 -11.58
N LEU A 158 21.70 9.73 -10.37
CA LEU A 158 22.43 10.06 -9.14
C LEU A 158 23.46 8.99 -8.74
N PHE A 159 23.16 7.72 -9.01
CA PHE A 159 24.05 6.59 -8.71
C PHE A 159 24.88 6.11 -9.92
N ASP A 160 24.78 6.80 -11.07
CA ASP A 160 25.39 6.43 -12.35
C ASP A 160 25.08 4.97 -12.75
N LEU A 161 23.79 4.63 -12.66
CA LEU A 161 23.25 3.30 -12.94
C LEU A 161 22.55 3.28 -14.30
N ARG A 162 22.73 2.20 -15.05
CA ARG A 162 22.15 1.99 -16.39
C ARG A 162 21.41 0.66 -16.48
N VAL A 163 20.59 0.53 -17.51
CA VAL A 163 19.94 -0.75 -17.84
C VAL A 163 21.00 -1.83 -18.09
N GLY A 164 20.85 -2.96 -17.41
CA GLY A 164 21.80 -4.09 -17.43
C GLY A 164 22.85 -4.05 -16.32
N ASP A 165 22.93 -2.97 -15.55
CA ASP A 165 23.82 -2.94 -14.39
C ASP A 165 23.30 -3.84 -13.27
N ARG A 166 24.26 -4.38 -12.52
CA ARG A 166 23.99 -5.20 -11.35
C ARG A 166 24.37 -4.47 -10.08
N ILE A 167 23.50 -4.57 -9.08
CA ILE A 167 23.71 -4.03 -7.74
C ILE A 167 23.51 -5.15 -6.71
N SER A 168 24.17 -5.03 -5.57
CA SER A 168 24.04 -5.95 -4.44
C SER A 168 23.33 -5.23 -3.29
N ALA A 169 22.18 -5.74 -2.89
CA ALA A 169 21.45 -5.26 -1.72
C ALA A 169 21.78 -6.16 -0.52
N VAL A 170 22.48 -5.60 0.46
CA VAL A 170 22.98 -6.33 1.64
C VAL A 170 22.08 -6.01 2.85
N PRO A 171 21.46 -7.00 3.52
CA PRO A 171 20.65 -6.76 4.70
C PRO A 171 21.50 -6.24 5.85
N TYR A 172 20.94 -5.35 6.68
CA TYR A 172 21.63 -4.90 7.90
C TYR A 172 21.53 -5.90 9.06
N TRP A 173 20.69 -6.93 8.92
CA TRP A 173 20.50 -8.01 9.87
C TRP A 173 21.17 -9.29 9.37
N ASN A 174 21.46 -10.22 10.29
CA ASN A 174 21.99 -11.52 9.93
C ASN A 174 20.83 -12.43 9.48
N ASP A 175 20.92 -12.99 8.29
CA ASP A 175 19.90 -13.86 7.69
C ASP A 175 20.57 -15.03 6.96
N SER A 176 19.78 -15.97 6.44
CA SER A 176 20.28 -17.09 5.62
C SER A 176 20.74 -16.63 4.22
N VAL A 177 20.41 -15.40 3.83
CA VAL A 177 20.77 -14.78 2.55
C VAL A 177 21.67 -13.59 2.81
N ASP A 178 22.95 -13.73 2.42
CA ASP A 178 23.97 -12.71 2.69
C ASP A 178 23.77 -11.43 1.86
N HIS A 179 23.23 -11.55 0.65
CA HIS A 179 22.89 -10.43 -0.22
C HIS A 179 21.92 -10.85 -1.31
N ILE A 180 21.19 -9.87 -1.84
CA ILE A 180 20.31 -10.00 -2.99
C ILE A 180 20.99 -9.34 -4.17
N THR A 181 21.20 -10.08 -5.26
CA THR A 181 21.67 -9.50 -6.51
C THR A 181 20.47 -8.90 -7.25
N VAL A 182 20.64 -7.72 -7.80
CA VAL A 182 19.58 -7.01 -8.49
C VAL A 182 20.11 -6.58 -9.83
N ASN A 183 19.33 -6.77 -10.87
CA ASN A 183 19.64 -6.35 -12.22
C ASN A 183 18.64 -5.28 -12.65
N ILE A 184 19.15 -4.17 -13.16
CA ILE A 184 18.32 -3.05 -13.61
C ILE A 184 17.77 -3.42 -14.98
N ALA A 185 16.47 -3.69 -15.05
CA ALA A 185 15.78 -4.08 -16.28
C ALA A 185 15.32 -2.86 -17.10
N GLY A 186 15.02 -1.76 -16.43
CA GLY A 186 14.54 -0.55 -17.06
C GLY A 186 14.58 0.66 -16.14
N VAL A 187 14.46 1.83 -16.75
CA VAL A 187 14.41 3.14 -16.10
C VAL A 187 13.05 3.76 -16.40
N PHE A 188 12.38 4.27 -15.37
CA PHE A 188 11.06 4.91 -15.50
C PHE A 188 11.08 6.37 -15.03
N GLU A 189 10.11 7.14 -15.52
CA GLU A 189 9.80 8.52 -15.11
C GLU A 189 8.29 8.66 -14.83
#